data_AF-A0A380S8A0-F1
#
_entry.id   AF-A0A380S8A0-F1
#
_cell.length_a   1.000
_cell.length_b   1.000
_cell.length_c   1.000
_cell.angle_alpha   90.00
_cell.angle_beta   90.00
_cell.angle_gamma   90.00
#
_symmetry.space_group_name_H-M   'P 1'
#
loop_
_entity.id
_entity.type
_entity.pdbx_description
1 polymer ?
#
loop_
_entity_poly.entity_id
_entity_poly.type
_entity_poly.pdbx_seq_one_letter_code
_entity_poly.pdbx_strand_id
1 'polypeptide(L)'
;MICFEARSIADYIECLKDIRSECLYGRNDSRLYYRGEPNDYGNTAGQPGINRGRWLDGDNESDLFRECERRLPQEFAECRTTFEKLVKMQHYRVPTRLLDISLDPLQALFFALYIDPKSKSGDNRDAVVLVYGIPKKAILNWHSDKVSVISNVATYGYDDLDVARLSRNKEDFNASESIHHLLHEIRAEKPHFLPEIEIDHLESIYCVHPLLDNPRIRMQQGAFLLFGINGNKHRLATFESNKGPKIQMMKIQIPQCAKVRVRDELNMLGKTVDNVYPDWDGVSDYFGRFYGKPVADYYKR
;
A
#
# COMPACT_ATOMS: atom_id res chain seq x y z
N MET A 1 18.67 6.52 5.22
CA MET A 1 17.33 6.36 5.84
C MET A 1 17.45 6.79 7.29
N ILE A 2 16.64 7.74 7.76
CA ILE A 2 16.64 8.15 9.17
C ILE A 2 15.90 7.08 9.96
N CYS A 3 16.53 6.56 11.02
CA CYS A 3 15.99 5.50 11.85
C CYS A 3 15.82 6.03 13.28
N PHE A 4 14.59 6.02 13.76
CA PHE A 4 14.24 6.33 15.15
C PHE A 4 14.01 5.01 15.89
N GLU A 5 14.14 5.02 17.22
CA GLU A 5 13.83 3.85 18.06
C GLU A 5 12.77 4.24 19.09
N ALA A 6 11.72 3.44 19.23
CA ALA A 6 10.69 3.64 20.23
C ALA A 6 10.49 2.39 21.10
N ARG A 7 10.51 2.55 22.42
CA ARG A 7 10.35 1.47 23.41
C ARG A 7 9.03 1.52 24.18
N SER A 8 8.24 2.57 23.94
CA SER A 8 6.91 2.81 24.50
C SER A 8 6.07 3.64 23.53
N ILE A 9 4.76 3.75 23.74
CA ILE A 9 3.88 4.65 23.00
C ILE A 9 4.29 6.11 23.19
N ALA A 10 4.79 6.48 24.38
CA ALA A 10 5.33 7.82 24.62
C ALA A 10 6.53 8.11 23.72
N ASP A 11 7.52 7.22 23.68
CA ASP A 11 8.69 7.36 22.80
C ASP A 11 8.27 7.40 21.33
N TYR A 12 7.30 6.56 20.95
CA TYR A 12 6.74 6.53 19.60
C TYR A 12 6.13 7.88 19.21
N ILE A 13 5.37 8.52 20.11
CA ILE A 13 4.79 9.83 19.88
C ILE A 13 5.88 10.91 19.76
N GLU A 14 6.95 10.85 20.57
CA GLU A 14 8.08 11.78 20.43
C GLU A 14 8.78 11.59 19.07
N CYS A 15 9.05 10.36 18.65
CA CYS A 15 9.60 10.08 17.32
C CYS A 15 8.72 10.67 16.19
N LEU A 16 7.40 10.60 16.32
CA LEU A 16 6.47 11.18 15.36
C LEU A 16 6.53 12.72 15.32
N LYS A 17 6.79 13.38 16.45
CA LYS A 17 6.98 14.84 16.50
C LYS A 17 8.28 15.23 15.80
N ASP A 18 9.36 14.49 16.03
CA ASP A 18 10.65 14.72 15.39
C ASP A 18 10.59 14.47 13.88
N ILE A 19 9.98 13.38 13.45
CA ILE A 19 9.73 13.10 12.02
C ILE A 19 8.93 14.23 11.38
N ARG A 20 7.96 14.80 12.10
CA ARG A 20 7.14 15.89 11.59
C ARG A 20 7.91 17.20 11.48
N SER A 21 8.94 17.44 12.29
CA SER A 21 9.81 18.61 12.18
C SER A 21 10.88 18.45 11.10
N GLU A 22 11.36 17.21 10.87
CA GLU A 22 12.36 16.86 9.85
C GLU A 22 11.77 16.60 8.45
N CYS A 23 10.45 16.67 8.30
CA CYS A 23 9.81 16.37 7.03
C CYS A 23 10.24 17.37 5.94
N LEU A 24 10.57 16.85 4.75
CA LEU A 24 11.04 17.64 3.60
C LEU A 24 10.08 18.78 3.22
N TYR A 25 8.80 18.60 3.49
CA TYR A 25 7.79 19.63 3.30
C TYR A 25 7.39 20.15 4.66
N GLY A 26 7.30 21.48 4.78
CA GLY A 26 6.88 22.14 6.01
C GLY A 26 5.57 21.56 6.57
N ARG A 27 5.38 21.72 7.88
CA ARG A 27 4.30 21.08 8.67
C ARG A 27 2.89 21.21 8.08
N ASN A 28 2.64 22.24 7.28
CA ASN A 28 1.35 22.53 6.66
C ASN A 28 1.19 21.98 5.25
N ASP A 29 2.28 21.62 4.57
CA ASP A 29 2.30 21.24 3.16
C ASP A 29 2.45 19.73 2.94
N SER A 30 2.90 18.99 3.95
CA SER A 30 2.92 17.52 3.96
C SER A 30 1.77 16.91 4.75
N ARG A 31 1.48 15.66 4.41
CA ARG A 31 0.72 14.71 5.22
C ARG A 31 1.58 13.48 5.46
N LEU A 32 1.50 12.94 6.68
CA LEU A 32 2.20 11.72 7.06
C LEU A 32 1.25 10.53 6.93
N TYR A 33 1.79 9.42 6.42
CA TYR A 33 1.14 8.13 6.36
C TYR A 33 2.05 7.06 6.95
N TYR A 34 1.46 5.99 7.46
CA TYR A 34 2.15 5.01 8.30
C TYR A 34 1.87 3.59 7.83
N ARG A 35 2.88 2.72 7.92
CA ARG A 35 2.72 1.28 7.67
C ARG A 35 3.52 0.49 8.68
N GLY A 36 2.86 -0.43 9.38
CA GLY A 36 3.53 -1.37 10.28
C GLY A 36 3.98 -2.62 9.56
N GLU A 37 5.20 -3.06 9.84
CA GLU A 37 5.72 -4.35 9.40
C GLU A 37 6.26 -5.13 10.61
N PRO A 38 5.92 -6.42 10.75
CA PRO A 38 6.24 -7.20 11.94
C PRO A 38 7.73 -7.51 12.11
N ASN A 39 8.50 -7.30 11.03
CA ASN A 39 9.94 -7.46 10.98
C ASN A 39 10.55 -6.31 10.16
N ASP A 40 11.81 -6.00 10.43
CA ASP A 40 12.63 -5.23 9.50
C ASP A 40 13.01 -6.07 8.27
N TYR A 41 12.44 -5.72 7.12
CA TYR A 41 12.70 -6.38 5.85
C TYR A 41 13.83 -5.72 5.02
N GLY A 42 14.49 -4.69 5.57
CA GLY A 42 15.59 -4.01 4.88
C GLY A 42 15.17 -3.51 3.49
N ASN A 43 15.86 -3.97 2.45
CA ASN A 43 15.62 -3.53 1.06
C ASN A 43 14.25 -3.93 0.49
N THR A 44 13.54 -4.87 1.11
CA THR A 44 12.20 -5.30 0.67
C THR A 44 11.07 -4.69 1.50
N ALA A 45 11.39 -3.83 2.48
CA ALA A 45 10.40 -3.08 3.24
C ALA A 45 9.60 -2.14 2.34
N GLY A 46 8.29 -1.99 2.62
CA GLY A 46 7.45 -1.04 1.88
C GLY A 46 7.24 -1.39 0.40
N GLN A 47 7.40 -2.65 0.02
CA GLN A 47 7.11 -3.12 -1.34
C GLN A 47 5.72 -3.77 -1.45
N PRO A 48 4.97 -3.50 -2.54
CA PRO A 48 3.65 -4.07 -2.73
C PRO A 48 3.71 -5.57 -3.02
N GLY A 49 2.56 -6.24 -2.89
CA GLY A 49 2.47 -7.69 -2.97
C GLY A 49 2.90 -8.26 -4.32
N ILE A 50 2.59 -7.55 -5.42
CA ILE A 50 2.91 -8.00 -6.78
C ILE A 50 4.42 -8.14 -7.02
N ASN A 51 5.24 -7.34 -6.33
CA ASN A 51 6.70 -7.40 -6.46
C ASN A 51 7.33 -8.62 -5.76
N ARG A 52 6.51 -9.42 -5.07
CA ARG A 52 6.96 -10.61 -4.34
C ARG A 52 6.75 -11.85 -5.21
N GLY A 53 7.83 -12.50 -5.63
CA GLY A 53 7.76 -13.70 -6.45
C GLY A 53 7.86 -13.38 -7.95
N ARG A 54 7.05 -14.07 -8.78
CA ARG A 54 7.11 -14.03 -10.24
C ARG A 54 5.88 -13.39 -10.90
N TRP A 55 5.09 -12.62 -10.15
CA TRP A 55 3.84 -12.03 -10.67
C TRP A 55 4.08 -10.95 -11.71
N LEU A 56 5.24 -10.29 -11.68
CA LEU A 56 5.63 -9.33 -12.70
C LEU A 56 6.29 -10.00 -13.91
N ASP A 57 6.54 -11.31 -13.92
CA ASP A 57 7.15 -12.01 -15.07
C ASP A 57 6.08 -12.24 -16.15
N GLY A 58 6.34 -11.79 -17.39
CA GLY A 58 5.40 -11.94 -18.49
C GLY A 58 4.01 -11.33 -18.18
N ASP A 59 2.96 -12.05 -18.55
CA ASP A 59 1.57 -11.59 -18.38
C ASP A 59 0.91 -12.07 -17.07
N ASN A 60 1.69 -12.61 -16.14
CA ASN A 60 1.16 -13.19 -14.89
C ASN A 60 0.28 -12.22 -14.09
N GLU A 61 0.60 -10.92 -14.08
CA GLU A 61 -0.22 -9.92 -13.40
C GLU A 61 -1.60 -9.74 -14.07
N SER A 62 -1.63 -9.59 -15.39
CA SER A 62 -2.88 -9.43 -16.15
C SER A 62 -3.71 -10.70 -16.14
N ASP A 63 -3.07 -11.86 -16.19
CA ASP A 63 -3.74 -13.15 -16.07
C ASP A 63 -4.34 -13.32 -14.68
N LEU A 64 -3.60 -12.96 -13.62
CA LEU A 64 -4.11 -12.95 -12.25
C LEU A 64 -5.32 -12.04 -12.11
N PHE A 65 -5.25 -10.82 -12.66
CA PHE A 65 -6.34 -9.85 -12.63
C PHE A 65 -7.60 -10.40 -13.32
N ARG A 66 -7.46 -10.87 -14.57
CA ARG A 66 -8.57 -11.43 -15.36
C ARG A 66 -9.15 -12.69 -14.72
N GLU A 67 -8.31 -13.52 -14.11
CA GLU A 67 -8.76 -14.73 -13.42
C GLU A 67 -9.54 -14.41 -12.14
N CYS A 68 -9.17 -13.35 -11.41
CA CYS A 68 -9.97 -12.85 -10.29
C CYS A 68 -11.35 -12.42 -10.78
N GLU A 69 -11.44 -11.59 -11.83
CA GLU A 69 -12.73 -11.16 -12.38
C GLU A 69 -13.60 -12.33 -12.84
N ARG A 70 -12.99 -13.31 -13.53
CA ARG A 70 -13.69 -14.49 -14.05
C ARG A 70 -14.26 -15.36 -12.92
N ARG A 71 -13.52 -15.54 -11.83
CA ARG A 71 -13.92 -16.43 -10.72
C ARG A 71 -14.82 -15.76 -9.69
N LEU A 72 -14.69 -14.45 -9.50
CA LEU A 72 -15.38 -13.69 -8.46
C LEU A 72 -16.18 -12.51 -9.03
N PRO A 73 -16.99 -12.69 -10.10
CA PRO A 73 -17.63 -11.57 -10.79
C PRO A 73 -18.55 -10.74 -9.88
N GLN A 74 -19.20 -11.40 -8.91
CA GLN A 74 -20.10 -10.75 -7.95
C GLN A 74 -19.35 -9.76 -7.04
N GLU A 75 -18.09 -10.05 -6.69
CA GLU A 75 -17.29 -9.15 -5.84
C GLU A 75 -16.87 -7.87 -6.57
N PHE A 76 -16.83 -7.89 -7.90
CA PHE A 76 -16.43 -6.77 -8.74
C PHE A 76 -17.62 -6.02 -9.37
N ALA A 77 -18.86 -6.48 -9.14
CA ALA A 77 -20.05 -5.92 -9.77
C ALA A 77 -20.25 -4.41 -9.51
N GLU A 78 -19.83 -3.93 -8.33
CA GLU A 78 -19.92 -2.51 -7.95
C GLU A 78 -18.65 -1.72 -8.28
N CYS A 79 -17.56 -2.38 -8.66
CA CYS A 79 -16.29 -1.73 -8.98
C CYS A 79 -16.39 -1.05 -10.35
N ARG A 80 -16.29 0.28 -10.37
CA ARG A 80 -16.36 1.09 -11.59
C ARG A 80 -15.00 1.29 -12.24
N THR A 81 -13.94 1.19 -11.45
CA THR A 81 -12.58 1.42 -11.90
C THR A 81 -11.68 0.22 -11.61
N THR A 82 -10.65 0.03 -12.41
CA THR A 82 -9.55 -0.91 -12.21
C THR A 82 -8.86 -0.66 -10.87
N PHE A 83 -8.77 0.60 -10.42
CA PHE A 83 -8.26 0.91 -9.08
C PHE A 83 -9.14 0.28 -7.97
N GLU A 84 -10.46 0.43 -8.05
CA GLU A 84 -11.39 -0.21 -7.09
C GLU A 84 -11.26 -1.74 -7.12
N LYS A 85 -11.13 -2.33 -8.30
CA LYS A 85 -10.87 -3.78 -8.45
C LYS A 85 -9.57 -4.19 -7.77
N LEU A 86 -8.48 -3.43 -7.95
CA LEU A 86 -7.21 -3.68 -7.26
C LEU A 86 -7.35 -3.56 -5.74
N VAL A 87 -8.09 -2.56 -5.23
CA VAL A 87 -8.36 -2.42 -3.79
C VAL A 87 -9.12 -3.64 -3.26
N LYS A 88 -10.13 -4.13 -3.99
CA LYS A 88 -10.90 -5.32 -3.64
C LYS A 88 -10.04 -6.59 -3.68
N MET A 89 -9.18 -6.73 -4.68
CA MET A 89 -8.19 -7.82 -4.76
C MET A 89 -7.22 -7.81 -3.56
N GLN A 90 -6.66 -6.64 -3.23
CA GLN A 90 -5.77 -6.45 -2.10
C GLN A 90 -6.46 -6.80 -0.77
N HIS A 91 -7.74 -6.45 -0.62
CA HIS A 91 -8.54 -6.80 0.56
C HIS A 91 -8.60 -8.33 0.79
N TYR A 92 -8.73 -9.11 -0.29
CA TYR A 92 -8.67 -10.58 -0.25
C TYR A 92 -7.25 -11.15 -0.31
N ARG A 93 -6.22 -10.33 -0.05
CA ARG A 93 -4.81 -10.71 -0.01
C ARG A 93 -4.25 -11.19 -1.36
N VAL A 94 -4.90 -10.84 -2.47
CA VAL A 94 -4.36 -11.08 -3.81
C VAL A 94 -3.20 -10.07 -4.04
N PRO A 95 -2.04 -10.51 -4.56
CA PRO A 95 -0.93 -9.62 -4.88
C PRO A 95 -1.33 -8.52 -5.88
N THR A 96 -1.12 -7.26 -5.52
CA THR A 96 -1.37 -6.10 -6.41
C THR A 96 -0.23 -5.09 -6.38
N ARG A 97 -0.29 -4.07 -7.25
CA ARG A 97 0.59 -2.89 -7.26
C ARG A 97 0.34 -1.91 -6.11
N LEU A 98 -0.63 -2.21 -5.24
CA LEU A 98 -0.97 -1.38 -4.09
C LEU A 98 -0.13 -1.75 -2.86
N LEU A 99 0.29 -0.72 -2.13
CA LEU A 99 0.83 -0.86 -0.79
C LEU A 99 -0.10 -0.16 0.20
N ASP A 100 -0.60 -0.90 1.18
CA ASP A 100 -1.43 -0.35 2.25
C ASP A 100 -0.62 0.61 3.13
N ILE A 101 -1.17 1.81 3.32
CA ILE A 101 -0.68 2.83 4.25
C ILE A 101 -1.89 3.39 5.03
N SER A 102 -1.65 3.92 6.23
CA SER A 102 -2.71 4.43 7.11
C SER A 102 -2.43 5.86 7.52
N LEU A 103 -3.49 6.63 7.75
CA LEU A 103 -3.40 7.94 8.40
C LEU A 103 -3.26 7.84 9.93
N ASP A 104 -3.57 6.68 10.50
CA ASP A 104 -3.52 6.43 11.93
C ASP A 104 -2.16 5.80 12.31
N PRO A 105 -1.30 6.53 13.04
CA PRO A 105 0.01 6.01 13.44
C PRO A 105 -0.10 4.84 14.43
N LEU A 106 -1.14 4.80 15.27
CA LEU A 106 -1.34 3.70 16.22
C LEU A 106 -1.86 2.44 15.51
N GLN A 107 -2.63 2.62 14.44
CA GLN A 107 -3.05 1.52 13.58
C GLN A 107 -1.85 0.84 12.90
N ALA A 108 -0.89 1.64 12.40
CA ALA A 108 0.35 1.12 11.86
C ALA A 108 1.21 0.44 12.94
N LEU A 109 1.33 1.04 14.14
CA LEU A 109 2.05 0.41 15.25
C LEU A 109 1.41 -0.93 15.65
N PHE A 110 0.08 -1.01 15.67
CA PHE A 110 -0.63 -2.28 15.88
C PHE A 110 -0.22 -3.32 14.84
N PHE A 111 -0.21 -2.99 13.54
CA PHE A 111 0.20 -3.95 12.50
C PHE A 111 1.66 -4.36 12.59
N ALA A 112 2.54 -3.49 13.10
CA ALA A 112 3.93 -3.83 13.37
C ALA A 112 4.08 -4.85 14.52
N LEU A 113 3.11 -4.92 15.42
CA LEU A 113 3.18 -5.76 16.63
C LEU A 113 2.22 -6.95 16.60
N TYR A 114 1.25 -6.95 15.69
CA TYR A 114 0.30 -8.02 15.51
C TYR A 114 0.93 -9.23 14.82
N ILE A 115 0.74 -10.41 15.41
CA ILE A 115 1.18 -11.68 14.83
C ILE A 115 -0.04 -12.39 14.26
N ASP A 116 -0.13 -12.39 12.92
CA ASP A 116 -1.13 -13.18 12.19
C ASP A 116 -0.91 -14.66 12.52
N PRO A 117 -1.94 -15.39 13.01
CA PRO A 117 -1.86 -16.83 13.27
C PRO A 117 -1.40 -17.65 12.06
N LYS A 118 -1.69 -17.15 10.85
CA LYS A 118 -1.30 -17.78 9.58
C LYS A 118 0.17 -17.51 9.22
N SER A 119 0.83 -16.59 9.93
CA SER A 119 2.25 -16.27 9.72
C SER A 119 3.16 -17.33 10.31
N LYS A 120 4.16 -17.74 9.52
CA LYS A 120 5.26 -18.59 10.01
C LYS A 120 6.31 -17.81 10.81
N SER A 121 6.21 -16.47 10.84
CA SER A 121 7.18 -15.60 11.51
C SER A 121 6.96 -15.63 13.01
N GLY A 122 8.05 -15.87 13.76
CA GLY A 122 8.05 -15.72 15.22
C GLY A 122 8.11 -14.26 15.65
N ASP A 123 8.00 -14.03 16.95
CA ASP A 123 8.06 -12.69 17.54
C ASP A 123 9.47 -12.27 17.99
N ASN A 124 10.50 -12.87 17.38
CA ASN A 124 11.88 -12.81 17.85
C ASN A 124 12.74 -11.80 17.08
N ARG A 125 12.13 -10.81 16.44
CA ARG A 125 12.80 -9.77 15.67
C ARG A 125 12.18 -8.42 15.97
N ASP A 126 12.93 -7.37 15.65
CA ASP A 126 12.45 -6.01 15.76
C ASP A 126 11.36 -5.73 14.72
N ALA A 127 10.32 -5.02 15.14
CA ALA A 127 9.27 -4.54 14.26
C ALA A 127 9.57 -3.12 13.78
N VAL A 128 8.91 -2.71 12.71
CA VAL A 128 9.17 -1.40 12.10
C VAL A 128 7.88 -0.71 11.73
N VAL A 129 7.83 0.60 11.94
CA VAL A 129 6.81 1.48 11.35
C VAL A 129 7.48 2.35 10.32
N LEU A 130 7.07 2.20 9.06
CA LEU A 130 7.47 3.06 7.96
C LEU A 130 6.58 4.31 7.96
N VAL A 131 7.20 5.48 7.84
CA VAL A 131 6.53 6.78 7.81
C VAL A 131 6.79 7.46 6.47
N TYR A 132 5.72 7.80 5.76
CA TYR A 132 5.76 8.43 4.45
C TYR A 132 5.33 9.89 4.54
N GLY A 133 6.24 10.81 4.26
CA GLY A 133 5.98 12.23 4.09
C GLY A 133 5.61 12.54 2.65
N ILE A 134 4.36 12.94 2.42
CA ILE A 134 3.80 13.15 1.08
C ILE A 134 3.21 14.57 0.99
N PRO A 135 3.51 15.35 -0.07
CA PRO A 135 2.97 16.69 -0.22
C PRO A 135 1.46 16.61 -0.46
N LYS A 136 0.67 17.43 0.27
CA LYS A 136 -0.80 17.37 0.24
C LYS A 136 -1.38 17.53 -1.16
N LYS A 137 -0.78 18.40 -1.97
CA LYS A 137 -1.17 18.67 -3.36
C LYS A 137 -1.01 17.47 -4.31
N ALA A 138 -0.21 16.47 -3.92
CA ALA A 138 0.04 15.30 -4.74
C ALA A 138 -0.77 14.06 -4.31
N ILE A 139 -1.57 14.19 -3.25
CA ILE A 139 -2.50 13.13 -2.85
C ILE A 139 -3.64 13.13 -3.85
N LEU A 140 -3.85 11.99 -4.50
CA LEU A 140 -4.89 11.80 -5.50
C LEU A 140 -6.11 11.11 -4.89
N ASN A 141 -7.27 11.31 -5.52
CA ASN A 141 -8.45 10.51 -5.27
C ASN A 141 -8.54 9.38 -6.30
N TRP A 142 -9.27 8.32 -5.95
CA TRP A 142 -9.50 7.13 -6.78
C TRP A 142 -9.90 7.42 -8.24
N HIS A 143 -10.64 8.50 -8.51
CA HIS A 143 -11.13 8.83 -9.86
C HIS A 143 -10.14 9.63 -10.73
N SER A 144 -8.96 9.99 -10.21
CA SER A 144 -7.97 10.77 -10.97
C SER A 144 -7.47 10.02 -12.22
N ASP A 145 -7.20 10.74 -13.29
CA ASP A 145 -6.71 10.16 -14.54
C ASP A 145 -5.34 9.51 -14.39
N LYS A 146 -4.47 10.08 -13.55
CA LYS A 146 -3.16 9.46 -13.24
C LYS A 146 -3.32 8.10 -12.55
N VAL A 147 -4.37 7.95 -11.73
CA VAL A 147 -4.67 6.69 -11.05
C VAL A 147 -5.13 5.65 -12.07
N SER A 148 -6.06 6.01 -12.96
CA SER A 148 -6.49 5.14 -14.06
C SER A 148 -5.33 4.69 -14.94
N VAL A 149 -4.43 5.60 -15.32
CA VAL A 149 -3.27 5.27 -16.15
C VAL A 149 -2.41 4.16 -15.51
N ILE A 150 -2.07 4.30 -14.23
CA ILE A 150 -1.23 3.29 -13.57
C ILE A 150 -2.02 2.01 -13.24
N SER A 151 -3.26 2.12 -12.78
CA SER A 151 -4.05 0.95 -12.42
C SER A 151 -4.30 0.02 -13.61
N ASN A 152 -4.55 0.56 -14.81
CA ASN A 152 -4.75 -0.25 -16.01
C ASN A 152 -3.47 -0.91 -16.55
N VAL A 153 -2.28 -0.57 -16.02
CA VAL A 153 -1.09 -1.39 -16.28
C VAL A 153 -1.27 -2.82 -15.77
N ALA A 154 -2.07 -3.02 -14.71
CA ALA A 154 -2.34 -4.35 -14.17
C ALA A 154 -3.24 -5.21 -15.07
N THR A 155 -4.03 -4.61 -15.98
CA THR A 155 -4.89 -5.35 -16.93
C THR A 155 -4.20 -5.59 -18.27
N TYR A 156 -3.11 -4.86 -18.52
CA TYR A 156 -2.35 -4.90 -19.77
C TYR A 156 -1.78 -6.29 -20.04
N GLY A 157 -2.27 -7.00 -21.06
CA GLY A 157 -1.79 -8.35 -21.40
C GLY A 157 -1.66 -8.53 -22.90
N TYR A 158 -0.91 -7.63 -23.53
CA TYR A 158 -0.70 -7.57 -24.98
C TYR A 158 0.77 -7.89 -25.31
N ASP A 159 1.60 -6.87 -25.40
CA ASP A 159 3.04 -6.93 -25.63
C ASP A 159 3.85 -6.57 -24.37
N ASP A 160 5.18 -6.60 -24.49
CA ASP A 160 6.06 -6.14 -23.41
C ASP A 160 6.05 -4.60 -23.36
N LEU A 161 5.24 -4.04 -22.46
CA LEU A 161 5.14 -2.59 -22.24
C LEU A 161 6.47 -2.05 -21.67
N ASP A 162 7.38 -1.69 -22.58
CA ASP A 162 8.69 -1.09 -22.31
C ASP A 162 8.71 0.39 -22.76
N VAL A 163 8.24 1.26 -21.86
CA VAL A 163 8.21 2.71 -22.10
C VAL A 163 9.61 3.33 -22.18
N ALA A 164 10.66 2.63 -21.74
CA ALA A 164 12.04 3.13 -21.88
C ALA A 164 12.52 3.14 -23.34
N ARG A 165 11.92 2.32 -24.22
CA ARG A 165 12.22 2.27 -25.66
C ARG A 165 11.39 3.24 -26.48
N LEU A 166 10.35 3.83 -25.90
CA LEU A 166 9.42 4.73 -26.59
C LEU A 166 9.97 6.16 -26.64
N SER A 167 9.47 6.94 -27.60
CA SER A 167 9.77 8.37 -27.70
C SER A 167 9.31 9.09 -26.44
N ARG A 168 10.12 10.06 -25.97
CA ARG A 168 9.74 10.97 -24.87
C ARG A 168 8.89 12.15 -25.35
N ASN A 169 8.74 12.32 -26.68
CA ASN A 169 7.79 13.29 -27.24
C ASN A 169 6.36 12.80 -26.99
N LYS A 170 5.48 13.66 -26.45
CA LYS A 170 4.11 13.31 -26.07
C LYS A 170 3.28 12.78 -27.24
N GLU A 171 3.44 13.34 -28.43
CA GLU A 171 2.66 12.96 -29.62
C GLU A 171 3.07 11.57 -30.11
N ASP A 172 4.38 11.35 -30.33
CA ASP A 172 4.93 10.05 -30.74
C ASP A 172 4.67 8.95 -29.70
N PHE A 173 4.78 9.30 -28.41
CA PHE A 173 4.52 8.39 -27.30
C PHE A 173 3.06 7.90 -27.34
N ASN A 174 2.11 8.83 -27.44
CA ASN A 174 0.70 8.46 -27.51
C ASN A 174 0.33 7.79 -28.83
N ALA A 175 1.09 8.00 -29.92
CA ALA A 175 0.92 7.31 -31.21
C ALA A 175 1.41 5.85 -31.22
N SER A 176 2.20 5.43 -30.23
CA SER A 176 2.71 4.04 -30.16
C SER A 176 1.61 3.01 -29.90
N GLU A 177 1.78 1.81 -30.47
CA GLU A 177 0.83 0.70 -30.35
C GLU A 177 0.62 0.27 -28.90
N SER A 178 1.69 0.15 -28.11
CA SER A 178 1.59 -0.25 -26.71
C SER A 178 0.76 0.75 -25.88
N ILE A 179 0.90 2.05 -26.16
CA ILE A 179 0.12 3.08 -25.46
C ILE A 179 -1.32 3.14 -25.97
N HIS A 180 -1.58 2.79 -27.23
CA HIS A 180 -2.94 2.59 -27.75
C HIS A 180 -3.66 1.43 -27.04
N HIS A 181 -2.97 0.30 -26.82
CA HIS A 181 -3.52 -0.82 -26.07
C HIS A 181 -3.85 -0.43 -24.62
N LEU A 182 -2.96 0.30 -23.95
CA LEU A 182 -3.23 0.81 -22.61
C LEU A 182 -4.42 1.78 -22.60
N LEU A 183 -4.50 2.66 -23.59
CA LEU A 183 -5.62 3.59 -23.73
C LEU A 183 -6.95 2.86 -23.93
N HIS A 184 -6.95 1.73 -24.64
CA HIS A 184 -8.14 0.89 -24.79
C HIS A 184 -8.64 0.34 -23.45
N GLU A 185 -7.72 -0.19 -22.64
CA GLU A 185 -8.03 -0.66 -21.27
C GLU A 185 -8.58 0.47 -20.39
N ILE A 186 -7.95 1.66 -20.44
CA ILE A 186 -8.45 2.83 -19.70
C ILE A 186 -9.83 3.26 -20.19
N ARG A 187 -10.09 3.22 -21.50
CA ARG A 187 -11.39 3.61 -22.07
C ARG A 187 -12.51 2.62 -21.77
N ALA A 188 -12.18 1.35 -21.49
CA ALA A 188 -13.16 0.39 -21.03
C ALA A 188 -13.81 0.80 -19.70
N GLU A 189 -13.04 1.42 -18.77
CA GLU A 189 -13.59 2.00 -17.54
C GLU A 189 -14.01 3.48 -17.67
N LYS A 190 -13.33 4.25 -18.51
CA LYS A 190 -13.55 5.69 -18.72
C LYS A 190 -13.68 6.03 -20.21
N PRO A 191 -14.86 5.89 -20.82
CA PRO A 191 -15.04 6.07 -22.27
C PRO A 191 -14.58 7.42 -22.82
N HIS A 192 -14.59 8.47 -21.99
CA HIS A 192 -14.21 9.83 -22.36
C HIS A 192 -12.75 10.19 -22.04
N PHE A 193 -11.91 9.21 -21.70
CA PHE A 193 -10.50 9.46 -21.39
C PHE A 193 -9.74 10.01 -22.61
N LEU A 194 -9.05 11.14 -22.41
CA LEU A 194 -8.29 11.82 -23.45
C LEU A 194 -6.99 11.06 -23.75
N PRO A 195 -6.57 10.93 -25.02
CA PRO A 195 -5.36 10.21 -25.43
C PRO A 195 -4.10 11.06 -25.17
N GLU A 196 -3.95 11.55 -23.95
CA GLU A 196 -2.88 12.47 -23.54
C GLU A 196 -2.10 11.90 -22.35
N ILE A 197 -1.67 10.64 -22.47
CA ILE A 197 -0.92 9.96 -21.43
C ILE A 197 0.50 10.53 -21.38
N GLU A 198 0.95 10.90 -20.18
CA GLU A 198 2.34 11.32 -19.94
C GLU A 198 3.14 10.13 -19.41
N ILE A 199 4.29 9.86 -20.02
CA ILE A 199 5.19 8.77 -19.63
C ILE A 199 5.58 8.85 -18.14
N ASP A 200 5.78 10.05 -17.62
CA ASP A 200 6.15 10.26 -16.22
C ASP A 200 5.04 9.78 -15.27
N HIS A 201 3.76 9.79 -15.68
CA HIS A 201 2.68 9.22 -14.89
C HIS A 201 2.83 7.71 -14.72
N LEU A 202 3.27 6.98 -15.75
CA LEU A 202 3.51 5.54 -15.67
C LEU A 202 4.72 5.22 -14.80
N GLU A 203 5.72 6.09 -14.77
CA GLU A 203 6.96 5.91 -13.97
C GLU A 203 6.88 6.51 -12.55
N SER A 204 5.66 6.80 -12.07
CA SER A 204 5.41 7.46 -10.79
C SER A 204 4.84 6.53 -9.71
N ILE A 205 5.01 6.93 -8.45
CA ILE A 205 4.31 6.39 -7.28
C ILE A 205 3.37 7.49 -6.76
N TYR A 206 2.07 7.18 -6.67
CA TYR A 206 1.07 8.11 -6.15
C TYR A 206 0.44 7.60 -4.86
N CYS A 207 0.19 8.53 -3.94
CA CYS A 207 -0.70 8.28 -2.80
C CYS A 207 -2.14 8.51 -3.23
N VAL A 208 -2.98 7.50 -3.03
CA VAL A 208 -4.38 7.50 -3.47
C VAL A 208 -5.29 7.24 -2.29
N HIS A 209 -6.29 8.09 -2.11
CA HIS A 209 -7.41 7.82 -1.20
C HIS A 209 -8.49 7.00 -1.92
N PRO A 210 -8.81 5.79 -1.41
CA PRO A 210 -9.88 4.97 -1.95
C PRO A 210 -11.26 5.49 -1.58
N LEU A 211 -12.29 4.87 -2.14
CA LEU A 211 -13.63 4.95 -1.57
C LEU A 211 -13.65 4.28 -0.19
N LEU A 212 -14.43 4.85 0.74
CA LEU A 212 -14.57 4.34 2.12
C LEU A 212 -15.82 3.45 2.25
N ASP A 213 -16.06 2.61 1.26
CA ASP A 213 -17.16 1.65 1.18
C ASP A 213 -16.92 0.43 2.08
N ASN A 214 -15.68 -0.02 2.20
CA ASN A 214 -15.30 -1.16 3.03
C ASN A 214 -15.11 -0.73 4.50
N PRO A 215 -15.81 -1.37 5.46
CA PRO A 215 -15.67 -1.06 6.89
C PRO A 215 -14.22 -1.14 7.40
N ARG A 216 -13.44 -2.09 6.87
CA ARG A 216 -12.04 -2.28 7.23
C ARG A 216 -11.16 -1.12 6.77
N ILE A 217 -11.32 -0.68 5.53
CA ILE A 217 -10.58 0.48 5.00
C ILE A 217 -10.91 1.74 5.81
N ARG A 218 -12.21 1.92 6.13
CA ARG A 218 -12.69 3.05 6.93
C ARG A 218 -12.12 3.05 8.35
N MET A 219 -12.14 1.91 9.04
CA MET A 219 -11.57 1.80 10.41
C MET A 219 -10.06 1.99 10.43
N GLN A 220 -9.37 1.52 9.40
CA GLN A 220 -7.91 1.63 9.30
C GLN A 220 -7.45 3.01 8.81
N GLN A 221 -8.38 3.93 8.52
CA GLN A 221 -8.10 5.19 7.82
C GLN A 221 -7.17 4.97 6.61
N GLY A 222 -7.51 3.94 5.82
CA GLY A 222 -6.65 3.37 4.81
C GLY A 222 -6.45 4.29 3.61
N ALA A 223 -5.22 4.33 3.13
CA ALA A 223 -4.81 4.90 1.86
C ALA A 223 -3.87 3.91 1.17
N PHE A 224 -3.56 4.15 -0.11
CA PHE A 224 -2.67 3.27 -0.86
C PHE A 224 -1.56 4.07 -1.52
N LEU A 225 -0.35 3.52 -1.52
CA LEU A 225 0.63 3.87 -2.54
C LEU A 225 0.40 2.98 -3.74
N LEU A 226 0.09 3.58 -4.88
CA LEU A 226 -0.06 2.91 -6.17
C LEU A 226 1.25 3.04 -6.94
N PHE A 227 1.86 1.90 -7.23
CA PHE A 227 3.17 1.84 -7.87
C PHE A 227 3.05 1.67 -9.38
N GLY A 228 3.65 2.60 -10.11
CA GLY A 228 3.90 2.50 -11.54
C GLY A 228 5.02 1.52 -11.90
N ILE A 229 5.58 1.72 -13.10
CA ILE A 229 6.63 0.90 -13.70
C ILE A 229 7.98 1.63 -13.65
N ASN A 230 9.08 0.91 -13.86
CA ASN A 230 10.41 1.49 -14.00
C ASN A 230 10.96 1.14 -15.38
N GLY A 231 10.60 1.94 -16.38
CA GLY A 231 10.88 1.69 -17.80
C GLY A 231 10.07 0.55 -18.41
N ASN A 232 9.97 -0.59 -17.74
CA ASN A 232 9.31 -1.79 -18.24
C ASN A 232 8.26 -2.30 -17.24
N LYS A 233 7.12 -2.82 -17.71
CA LYS A 233 6.01 -3.34 -16.88
C LYS A 233 6.44 -4.38 -15.84
N HIS A 234 7.44 -5.20 -16.17
CA HIS A 234 8.00 -6.24 -15.32
C HIS A 234 8.86 -5.70 -14.17
N ARG A 235 9.13 -4.39 -14.14
CA ARG A 235 9.87 -3.72 -13.07
C ARG A 235 9.00 -2.65 -12.45
N LEU A 236 8.84 -2.74 -11.13
CA LEU A 236 8.09 -1.74 -10.39
C LEU A 236 8.91 -0.47 -10.16
N ALA A 237 8.24 0.69 -10.15
CA ALA A 237 8.85 1.94 -9.70
C ALA A 237 9.38 1.80 -8.26
N THR A 238 10.53 2.40 -7.98
CA THR A 238 11.06 2.52 -6.61
C THR A 238 10.94 3.95 -6.13
N PHE A 239 11.09 4.18 -4.81
CA PHE A 239 11.13 5.54 -4.27
C PHE A 239 12.28 6.39 -4.85
N GLU A 240 13.34 5.75 -5.37
CA GLU A 240 14.48 6.41 -6.01
C GLU A 240 14.23 6.70 -7.50
N SER A 241 13.54 5.81 -8.21
CA SER A 241 13.23 5.97 -9.64
C SER A 241 11.98 6.79 -9.90
N ASN A 242 11.19 7.06 -8.86
CA ASN A 242 9.90 7.74 -8.92
C ASN A 242 9.99 9.11 -9.63
N LYS A 243 9.28 9.25 -10.76
CA LYS A 243 9.16 10.50 -11.51
C LYS A 243 8.06 11.43 -11.00
N GLY A 244 7.26 10.95 -10.05
CA GLY A 244 6.13 11.68 -9.50
C GLY A 244 6.49 12.55 -8.29
N PRO A 245 5.57 12.74 -7.33
CA PRO A 245 5.85 13.54 -6.14
C PRO A 245 6.96 12.90 -5.32
N LYS A 246 7.89 13.72 -4.80
CA LYS A 246 8.96 13.22 -3.93
C LYS A 246 8.36 12.74 -2.61
N ILE A 247 8.39 11.42 -2.38
CA ILE A 247 7.90 10.79 -1.15
C ILE A 247 9.10 10.56 -0.23
N GLN A 248 9.06 11.14 0.96
CA GLN A 248 10.08 10.89 1.97
C GLN A 248 9.70 9.64 2.77
N MET A 249 10.58 8.65 2.82
CA MET A 249 10.38 7.47 3.67
C MET A 249 11.34 7.52 4.87
N MET A 250 10.78 7.40 6.07
CA MET A 250 11.48 7.31 7.34
C MET A 250 11.04 6.06 8.08
N LYS A 251 11.79 5.67 9.11
CA LYS A 251 11.56 4.41 9.82
C LYS A 251 11.64 4.62 11.33
N ILE A 252 10.68 4.04 12.05
CA ILE A 252 10.72 3.90 13.51
C ILE A 252 10.84 2.40 13.80
N GLN A 253 11.92 2.01 14.48
CA GLN A 253 12.16 0.65 14.92
C GLN A 253 11.56 0.44 16.32
N ILE A 254 10.89 -0.69 16.50
CA ILE A 254 10.37 -1.16 17.78
C ILE A 254 11.18 -2.39 18.18
N PRO A 255 12.12 -2.26 19.15
CA PRO A 255 12.95 -3.36 19.58
C PRO A 255 12.11 -4.54 20.07
N GLN A 256 12.56 -5.77 19.80
CA GLN A 256 11.90 -7.00 20.22
C GLN A 256 11.57 -6.99 21.72
N CYS A 257 12.50 -6.52 22.56
CA CYS A 257 12.35 -6.46 24.01
C CYS A 257 11.23 -5.51 24.46
N ALA A 258 10.85 -4.52 23.65
CA ALA A 258 9.80 -3.55 23.95
C ALA A 258 8.40 -3.98 23.46
N LYS A 259 8.31 -4.98 22.57
CA LYS A 259 7.03 -5.35 21.91
C LYS A 259 5.91 -5.69 22.89
N VAL A 260 6.20 -6.44 23.95
CA VAL A 260 5.19 -6.83 24.96
C VAL A 260 4.60 -5.59 25.62
N ARG A 261 5.48 -4.70 26.11
CA ARG A 261 5.07 -3.44 26.73
C ARG A 261 4.24 -2.57 25.79
N VAL A 262 4.68 -2.39 24.53
CA VAL A 262 3.95 -1.53 23.59
C VAL A 262 2.57 -2.10 23.24
N ARG A 263 2.44 -3.45 23.18
CA ARG A 263 1.13 -4.10 23.02
C ARG A 263 0.20 -3.89 24.21
N ASP A 264 0.74 -3.96 25.43
CA ASP A 264 -0.02 -3.63 26.65
C ASP A 264 -0.58 -2.20 26.57
N GLU A 265 0.28 -1.25 26.24
CA GLU A 265 -0.09 0.16 26.10
C GLU A 265 -1.12 0.37 24.96
N LEU A 266 -0.98 -0.34 23.82
CA LEU A 266 -1.96 -0.27 22.73
C LEU A 266 -3.33 -0.82 23.14
N ASN A 267 -3.35 -1.92 23.89
CA ASN A 267 -4.57 -2.51 24.43
C ASN A 267 -5.27 -1.56 25.40
N MET A 268 -4.51 -0.88 26.27
CA MET A 268 -5.04 0.16 27.17
C MET A 268 -5.69 1.32 26.40
N LEU A 269 -5.18 1.65 25.20
CA LEU A 269 -5.76 2.65 24.30
C LEU A 269 -6.90 2.10 23.42
N GLY A 270 -7.33 0.86 23.62
CA GLY A 270 -8.41 0.23 22.86
C GLY A 270 -8.02 -0.19 21.43
N LYS A 271 -6.73 -0.31 21.11
CA LYS A 271 -6.26 -0.83 19.81
C LYS A 271 -6.16 -2.36 19.86
N THR A 272 -7.32 -3.01 19.78
CA THR A 272 -7.49 -4.47 19.79
C THR A 272 -7.77 -5.02 18.39
N VAL A 273 -7.64 -6.35 18.22
CA VAL A 273 -7.81 -7.03 16.92
C VAL A 273 -9.19 -6.80 16.31
N ASP A 274 -10.25 -6.92 17.12
CA ASP A 274 -11.65 -6.72 16.74
C ASP A 274 -11.95 -5.27 16.33
N ASN A 275 -11.29 -4.28 16.94
CA ASN A 275 -11.43 -2.88 16.54
C ASN A 275 -10.74 -2.59 15.19
N VAL A 276 -9.63 -3.26 14.91
CA VAL A 276 -8.85 -3.12 13.67
C VAL A 276 -9.45 -3.92 12.51
N TYR A 277 -9.97 -5.10 12.82
CA TYR A 277 -10.63 -6.03 11.92
C TYR A 277 -12.05 -6.28 12.43
N PRO A 278 -13.00 -5.40 12.09
CA PRO A 278 -14.39 -5.49 12.58
C PRO A 278 -15.21 -6.57 11.86
N ASP A 279 -14.57 -7.46 11.11
CA ASP A 279 -15.19 -8.57 10.41
C ASP A 279 -15.22 -9.84 11.28
N TRP A 280 -15.96 -10.85 10.83
CA TRP A 280 -16.08 -12.11 11.56
C TRP A 280 -14.73 -12.79 11.81
N ASP A 281 -13.79 -12.67 10.87
CA ASP A 281 -12.45 -13.20 11.01
C ASP A 281 -11.71 -12.53 12.17
N GLY A 282 -11.70 -11.20 12.23
CA GLY A 282 -11.03 -10.43 13.28
C GLY A 282 -11.67 -10.59 14.65
N VAL A 283 -13.00 -10.58 14.72
CA VAL A 283 -13.74 -10.77 15.98
C VAL A 283 -13.56 -12.19 16.53
N SER A 284 -13.65 -13.20 15.67
CA SER A 284 -13.40 -14.59 16.07
C SER A 284 -11.97 -14.80 16.57
N ASP A 285 -11.00 -14.21 15.88
CA ASP A 285 -9.60 -14.24 16.28
C ASP A 285 -9.37 -13.56 17.65
N TYR A 286 -10.01 -12.41 17.89
CA TYR A 286 -10.00 -11.74 19.18
C TYR A 286 -10.52 -12.66 20.30
N PHE A 287 -11.69 -13.26 20.12
CA PHE A 287 -12.27 -14.15 21.13
C PHE A 287 -11.43 -15.41 21.38
N GLY A 288 -10.84 -16.00 20.34
CA GLY A 288 -10.02 -17.20 20.48
C GLY A 288 -8.69 -16.95 21.20
N ARG A 289 -8.03 -15.82 20.93
CA ARG A 289 -6.64 -15.58 21.38
C ARG A 289 -6.49 -14.54 22.47
N PHE A 290 -7.40 -13.58 22.60
CA PHE A 290 -7.20 -12.39 23.41
C PHE A 290 -8.23 -12.23 24.53
N TYR A 291 -9.47 -12.64 24.29
CA TYR A 291 -10.54 -12.48 25.27
C TYR A 291 -10.26 -13.22 26.58
N GLY A 292 -10.30 -12.49 27.70
CA GLY A 292 -10.07 -13.03 29.05
C GLY A 292 -8.62 -13.42 29.35
N LYS A 293 -7.65 -13.12 28.47
CA LYS A 293 -6.22 -13.44 28.65
C LYS A 293 -5.39 -12.17 28.89
N PRO A 294 -4.29 -12.25 29.68
CA PRO A 294 -3.35 -11.15 29.78
C PRO A 294 -2.51 -11.05 28.50
N VAL A 295 -2.02 -9.84 28.18
CA VAL A 295 -1.27 -9.57 26.94
C VAL A 295 -0.01 -10.40 26.79
N ALA A 296 0.65 -10.71 27.91
CA ALA A 296 1.81 -11.59 27.95
C ALA A 296 1.52 -13.00 27.39
N ASP A 297 0.25 -13.41 27.36
CA ASP A 297 -0.18 -14.73 26.88
C ASP A 297 -0.76 -14.69 25.46
N TYR A 298 -0.92 -13.51 24.84
CA TYR A 298 -1.55 -13.35 23.51
C TYR A 298 -0.84 -14.14 22.40
N TYR A 299 0.47 -14.33 22.53
CA TYR A 299 1.31 -14.89 21.48
C TYR A 299 2.21 -16.03 21.98
N LYS A 300 1.97 -16.54 23.19
CA LYS A 300 2.57 -17.79 23.65
C LYS A 300 1.92 -18.95 22.91
N ARG A 301 2.74 -19.82 22.33
CA ARG A 301 2.29 -21.06 21.68
C ARG A 301 2.05 -22.15 22.71
#